data_AF-A0A6P3GMK4-F1
#
_entry.id   AF-A0A6P3GMK4-F1
#
_cell.length_a   1.000
_cell.length_b   1.000
_cell.length_c   1.000
_cell.angle_alpha   90.00
_cell.angle_beta   90.00
_cell.angle_gamma   90.00
#
_symmetry.space_group_name_H-M   'P 1'
#
loop_
_entity.id
_entity.type
_entity.pdbx_description
1 polymer ?
#
loop_
_entity_poly.entity_id
_entity_poly.type
_entity_poly.pdbx_seq_one_letter_code
_entity_poly.pdbx_strand_id
1 'polypeptide(L)'
;MAAALARLGLRSVKQVRVQFCPFEKNVESTRTFLQAVSSEKVRSTNLNCSVIADVRHDGSEPCVDVLFGDGHRLIMRGAHLTAQEVLSAFASHIQARGAAASGDKPSASTGR
;
A
#
# COMPACT_ATOMS: atom_id res chain seq x y z
N MET A 1 4.69 -14.25 -0.89
CA MET A 1 4.36 -12.82 -1.16
C MET A 1 4.49 -11.94 0.09
N ALA A 2 3.80 -12.20 1.21
CA ALA A 2 3.90 -11.37 2.43
C ALA A 2 5.34 -11.15 2.95
N ALA A 3 6.22 -12.14 2.82
CA ALA A 3 7.63 -12.02 3.20
C ALA A 3 8.42 -10.99 2.37
N ALA A 4 8.03 -10.71 1.11
CA ALA A 4 8.66 -9.67 0.31
C ALA A 4 8.23 -8.27 0.79
N LEU A 5 6.94 -8.09 1.07
CA LEU A 5 6.43 -6.83 1.65
C LEU A 5 6.99 -6.56 3.04
N ALA A 6 7.16 -7.59 3.88
CA ALA A 6 7.75 -7.44 5.20
C ALA A 6 9.22 -6.98 5.14
N ARG A 7 9.99 -7.45 4.14
CA ARG A 7 11.36 -6.98 3.90
C ARG A 7 11.40 -5.54 3.40
N LEU A 8 10.41 -5.13 2.63
CA LEU A 8 10.30 -3.76 2.12
C LEU A 8 9.88 -2.77 3.23
N GLY A 9 8.93 -3.16 4.06
CA GLY A 9 8.38 -2.37 5.15
C GLY A 9 7.39 -1.29 4.71
N LEU A 10 6.47 -0.92 5.59
CA LEU A 10 5.42 0.08 5.33
C LEU A 10 5.76 1.48 5.87
N ARG A 11 7.05 1.82 6.02
CA ARG A 11 7.48 3.07 6.70
C ARG A 11 6.93 4.34 6.06
N SER A 12 6.90 4.40 4.73
CA SER A 12 6.43 5.58 3.99
C SER A 12 4.90 5.67 3.89
N VAL A 13 4.17 4.64 4.34
CA VAL A 13 2.72 4.54 4.20
C VAL A 13 2.04 5.01 5.49
N LYS A 14 1.06 5.90 5.34
CA LYS A 14 0.23 6.41 6.44
C LYS A 14 -1.03 5.57 6.62
N GLN A 15 -1.70 5.24 5.51
CA GLN A 15 -2.96 4.51 5.54
C GLN A 15 -3.16 3.68 4.28
N VAL A 16 -3.71 2.48 4.43
CA VAL A 16 -4.17 1.61 3.35
C VAL A 16 -5.65 1.34 3.59
N ARG A 17 -6.50 1.68 2.62
CA ARG A 17 -7.94 1.39 2.63
C ARG A 17 -8.26 0.46 1.47
N VAL A 18 -8.82 -0.70 1.79
CA VAL A 18 -9.19 -1.71 0.80
C VAL A 18 -10.70 -1.82 0.79
N GLN A 19 -11.31 -1.38 -0.30
CA GLN A 19 -12.75 -1.45 -0.53
C GLN A 19 -13.07 -2.62 -1.46
N PHE A 20 -14.02 -3.47 -1.09
CA PHE A 20 -14.49 -4.55 -1.95
C PHE A 20 -15.90 -5.02 -1.60
N CYS A 21 -16.57 -5.61 -2.58
CA CYS A 21 -17.89 -6.24 -2.44
C CYS A 21 -17.74 -7.78 -2.40
N PRO A 22 -17.91 -8.46 -1.25
CA PRO A 22 -17.60 -9.90 -1.12
C PRO A 22 -18.38 -10.83 -2.06
N PHE A 23 -19.54 -10.38 -2.51
CA PHE A 23 -20.45 -11.14 -3.37
C PHE A 23 -20.10 -11.05 -4.87
N GLU A 24 -19.24 -10.10 -5.24
CA GLU A 24 -18.78 -9.94 -6.61
C GLU A 24 -17.66 -10.94 -6.93
N LYS A 25 -17.62 -11.44 -8.17
CA LYS A 25 -16.66 -12.48 -8.57
C LYS A 25 -15.23 -11.96 -8.80
N ASN A 26 -15.07 -10.66 -8.99
CA ASN A 26 -13.82 -10.00 -9.35
C ASN A 26 -13.03 -9.46 -8.15
N VAL A 27 -13.33 -9.88 -6.91
CA VAL A 27 -12.69 -9.36 -5.69
C VAL A 27 -11.54 -10.21 -5.15
N GLU A 28 -11.27 -11.37 -5.77
CA GLU A 28 -10.23 -12.30 -5.32
C GLU A 28 -8.87 -11.60 -5.18
N SER A 29 -8.42 -10.90 -6.21
CA SER A 29 -7.13 -10.18 -6.21
C SER A 29 -7.02 -9.18 -5.06
N THR A 30 -8.10 -8.46 -4.78
CA THR A 30 -8.14 -7.43 -3.74
C THR A 30 -8.14 -8.03 -2.33
N ARG A 31 -8.84 -9.16 -2.14
CA ARG A 31 -8.80 -9.93 -0.90
C ARG A 31 -7.43 -10.53 -0.64
N THR A 32 -6.78 -11.07 -1.67
CA THR A 32 -5.41 -11.60 -1.58
C THR A 32 -4.40 -10.51 -1.22
N PHE A 33 -4.54 -9.31 -1.80
CA PHE A 33 -3.75 -8.14 -1.41
C PHE A 33 -3.96 -7.79 0.07
N LEU A 34 -5.22 -7.68 0.51
CA LEU A 34 -5.55 -7.38 1.91
C LEU A 34 -4.94 -8.41 2.86
N GLN A 35 -5.01 -9.70 2.52
CA GLN A 35 -4.39 -10.77 3.31
C GLN A 35 -2.87 -10.60 3.45
N ALA A 36 -2.19 -10.22 2.37
CA ALA A 36 -0.74 -10.00 2.39
C ALA A 36 -0.36 -8.79 3.26
N VAL A 37 -1.08 -7.67 3.15
CA VAL A 37 -0.81 -6.43 3.90
C VAL A 37 -1.22 -6.55 5.38
N SER A 38 -2.26 -7.34 5.67
CA SER A 38 -2.74 -7.58 7.04
C SER A 38 -1.91 -8.60 7.80
N SER A 39 -0.92 -9.23 7.16
CA SER A 39 0.00 -10.15 7.83
C SER A 39 0.75 -9.43 8.95
N GLU A 40 0.88 -10.10 10.09
CA GLU A 40 1.60 -9.56 11.26
C GLU A 40 3.03 -9.13 10.92
N LYS A 41 3.72 -9.88 10.04
CA LYS A 41 5.07 -9.56 9.57
C LYS A 41 5.15 -8.22 8.83
N VAL A 42 4.07 -7.80 8.17
CA VAL A 42 4.01 -6.54 7.43
C VAL A 42 3.55 -5.43 8.36
N ARG A 43 2.52 -5.66 9.17
CA ARG A 43 2.03 -4.70 10.17
C ARG A 43 3.08 -4.30 11.21
N SER A 44 3.93 -5.23 11.64
CA SER A 44 5.00 -4.95 12.61
C SER A 44 6.07 -3.99 12.07
N THR A 45 6.17 -3.80 10.76
CA THR A 45 7.15 -2.87 10.16
C THR A 45 6.78 -1.40 10.36
N ASN A 46 5.49 -1.09 10.55
CA ASN A 46 4.99 0.25 10.86
C ASN A 46 3.65 0.16 11.60
N LEU A 47 3.68 0.27 12.93
CA LEU A 47 2.49 0.24 13.77
C LEU A 47 1.59 1.47 13.60
N ASN A 48 2.13 2.58 13.06
CA ASN A 48 1.37 3.80 12.79
C ASN A 48 0.59 3.72 11.47
N CYS A 49 0.89 2.75 10.60
CA CYS A 49 0.19 2.56 9.34
C CYS A 49 -1.19 1.94 9.61
N SER A 50 -2.26 2.69 9.33
CA SER A 50 -3.63 2.19 9.48
C SER A 50 -4.01 1.34 8.26
N VAL A 51 -4.44 0.09 8.49
CA VAL A 51 -4.96 -0.80 7.44
C VAL A 51 -6.45 -1.00 7.69
N ILE A 52 -7.28 -0.49 6.78
CA ILE A 52 -8.74 -0.48 6.89
C ILE A 52 -9.33 -1.32 5.76
N ALA A 53 -10.19 -2.28 6.12
CA ALA A 53 -11.01 -3.02 5.18
C ALA A 53 -12.43 -2.44 5.18
N ASP A 54 -12.87 -1.91 4.04
CA ASP A 54 -14.19 -1.32 3.85
C ASP A 54 -15.03 -2.27 2.99
N VAL A 55 -15.84 -3.09 3.68
CA VAL A 55 -16.65 -4.13 3.03
C VAL A 55 -18.00 -3.54 2.63
N ARG A 56 -18.31 -3.59 1.33
CA ARG A 56 -19.55 -3.00 0.77
C ARG A 56 -20.40 -4.05 0.06
N HIS A 57 -21.61 -3.67 -0.34
CA HIS A 57 -22.54 -4.51 -1.11
C HIS A 57 -23.35 -3.67 -2.13
N ASP A 58 -22.77 -2.58 -2.62
CA ASP A 58 -23.41 -1.66 -3.56
C ASP A 58 -23.07 -1.97 -5.03
N GLY A 59 -22.46 -3.13 -5.30
CA GLY A 59 -21.97 -3.49 -6.63
C GLY A 59 -20.77 -2.65 -7.09
N SER A 60 -20.13 -1.89 -6.19
CA SER A 60 -18.96 -1.08 -6.54
C SER A 60 -17.73 -1.93 -6.85
N GLU A 61 -16.92 -1.45 -7.79
CA GLU A 61 -15.66 -2.10 -8.15
C GLU A 61 -14.69 -2.13 -6.96
N PRO A 62 -13.90 -3.20 -6.81
CA PRO A 62 -12.90 -3.28 -5.75
C PRO A 62 -11.77 -2.26 -5.99
N CYS A 63 -11.39 -1.56 -4.93
CA CYS A 63 -10.41 -0.49 -5.00
C CYS A 63 -9.47 -0.54 -3.80
N VAL A 64 -8.17 -0.36 -4.06
CA VAL A 64 -7.14 -0.20 -3.04
C VAL A 64 -6.66 1.24 -3.08
N ASP A 65 -6.82 1.93 -1.96
CA ASP A 65 -6.42 3.31 -1.76
C ASP A 65 -5.30 3.38 -0.72
N VAL A 66 -4.15 3.92 -1.12
CA VAL A 66 -2.95 4.03 -0.29
C VAL A 66 -2.59 5.49 -0.13
N LEU A 67 -2.59 5.97 1.09
CA LEU A 67 -2.11 7.29 1.48
C LEU A 67 -0.70 7.18 2.06
N PHE A 68 0.24 7.90 1.45
CA PHE A 68 1.61 8.00 1.91
C PHE A 68 1.79 9.17 2.89
N GLY A 69 2.87 9.13 3.67
CA GLY A 69 3.18 10.18 4.65
C GLY A 69 3.50 11.55 4.03
N ASP A 70 3.92 11.57 2.77
CA ASP A 70 4.20 12.76 1.96
C ASP A 70 2.92 13.38 1.35
N GLY A 71 1.75 12.81 1.63
CA GLY A 71 0.46 13.27 1.09
C GLY A 71 0.13 12.72 -0.30
N HIS A 72 1.02 11.94 -0.91
CA HIS A 72 0.70 11.27 -2.17
C HIS A 72 -0.30 10.13 -1.94
N ARG A 73 -1.11 9.88 -2.97
CA ARG A 73 -2.16 8.87 -2.95
C ARG A 73 -2.04 7.96 -4.16
N LEU A 74 -2.01 6.67 -3.92
CA LEU A 74 -2.04 5.63 -4.96
C LEU A 74 -3.40 4.94 -4.92
N ILE A 75 -4.09 4.95 -6.05
CA ILE A 75 -5.40 4.30 -6.22
C ILE A 75 -5.23 3.20 -7.26
N MET A 76 -5.51 1.96 -6.87
CA MET A 76 -5.46 0.79 -7.75
C MET A 76 -6.86 0.17 -7.81
N ARG A 77 -7.45 0.10 -9.00
CA ARG A 77 -8.75 -0.55 -9.23
C ARG A 77 -8.52 -2.02 -9.52
N GLY A 78 -8.98 -2.88 -8.60
CA GLY A 78 -8.68 -4.31 -8.61
C GLY A 78 -9.54 -5.15 -9.55
N ALA A 79 -10.50 -4.56 -10.27
CA ALA A 79 -11.48 -5.30 -11.08
C ALA A 79 -10.84 -6.15 -12.19
N HIS A 80 -9.71 -5.69 -12.74
CA HIS A 80 -8.98 -6.35 -13.83
C HIS A 80 -7.49 -6.50 -13.53
N LEU A 81 -7.09 -6.34 -12.27
CA LEU A 81 -5.70 -6.51 -11.84
C LEU A 81 -5.57 -7.83 -11.08
N THR A 82 -4.51 -8.56 -11.36
CA THR A 82 -4.09 -9.71 -10.57
C THR A 82 -3.51 -9.27 -9.23
N ALA A 83 -3.56 -10.15 -8.23
CA ALA A 83 -2.94 -9.87 -6.93
C ALA A 83 -1.44 -9.53 -7.05
N GLN A 84 -0.74 -10.15 -8.01
CA GLN A 84 0.68 -9.91 -8.26
C GLN A 84 0.93 -8.49 -8.80
N GLU A 85 0.10 -8.00 -9.72
CA GLU A 85 0.21 -6.65 -10.27
C GLU A 85 -0.07 -5.57 -9.21
N VAL A 86 -1.10 -5.78 -8.38
CA VAL A 86 -1.40 -4.85 -7.28
C VAL A 86 -0.25 -4.80 -6.28
N LEU A 87 0.33 -5.96 -5.93
CA LEU A 87 1.45 -6.05 -5.00
C LEU A 87 2.75 -5.48 -5.57
N SER A 88 3.04 -5.73 -6.86
CA SER A 88 4.24 -5.20 -7.50
C SER A 88 4.17 -3.69 -7.64
N ALA A 89 3.04 -3.14 -8.10
CA ALA A 89 2.82 -1.70 -8.19
C ALA A 89 2.96 -1.02 -6.82
N PHE A 90 2.36 -1.62 -5.79
CA PHE A 90 2.48 -1.14 -4.41
C PHE A 90 3.94 -1.16 -3.92
N ALA A 91 4.67 -2.24 -4.15
CA ALA A 91 6.07 -2.36 -3.75
C ALA A 91 6.96 -1.33 -4.48
N SER A 92 6.77 -1.15 -5.78
CA SER A 92 7.50 -0.13 -6.56
C SER A 92 7.25 1.28 -6.03
N HIS A 93 6.02 1.61 -5.65
CA HIS A 93 5.71 2.91 -5.06
C HIS A 93 6.34 3.09 -3.68
N ILE A 94 6.33 2.07 -2.82
CA ILE A 94 7.03 2.15 -1.54
C ILE A 94 8.53 2.36 -1.74
N GLN A 95 9.16 1.67 -2.70
CA GLN A 95 10.59 1.86 -3.00
C GLN A 95 10.90 3.26 -3.50
N ALA A 96 10.12 3.76 -4.46
CA ALA A 96 10.28 5.12 -5.00
C ALA A 96 10.16 6.18 -3.89
N ARG A 97 9.22 6.00 -2.97
CA ARG A 97 8.98 6.92 -1.84
C ARG A 97 9.95 6.73 -0.68
N GLY A 98 10.45 5.52 -0.48
CA GLY A 98 11.52 5.25 0.48
C GLY A 98 12.81 5.96 0.08
N ALA A 99 13.15 5.92 -1.22
CA ALA A 99 14.30 6.66 -1.75
C ALA A 99 14.10 8.19 -1.65
N ALA A 100 12.90 8.69 -1.98
CA ALA A 100 12.58 10.11 -1.88
C ALA A 100 12.62 10.65 -0.43
N ALA A 101 12.23 9.84 0.56
CA ALA A 101 12.35 10.22 1.97
C ALA A 101 13.81 10.27 2.47
N SER A 102 14.74 9.58 1.79
CA SER A 102 16.17 9.58 2.11
C SER A 102 17.00 10.57 1.29
N GLY A 103 16.41 11.28 0.32
CA GLY A 103 17.10 12.19 -0.60
C GLY A 103 16.88 13.68 -0.29
N ASP A 104 17.99 14.36 0.03
CA ASP A 104 18.25 15.81 -0.05
C ASP A 104 17.58 16.79 0.94
N LYS A 105 18.19 16.92 2.13
CA LYS A 105 18.62 18.26 2.56
C LYS A 105 20.09 18.42 2.14
N PRO A 106 20.44 19.30 1.19
CA PRO A 106 21.80 19.76 1.10
C PRO A 106 22.07 20.56 2.38
N SER A 107 22.86 19.99 3.28
CA SER A 107 23.48 20.77 4.35
C SER A 107 24.47 21.73 3.68
N ALA A 108 24.02 22.95 3.39
CA ALA A 108 24.93 24.05 3.12
C ALA A 108 25.55 24.48 4.47
N SER A 109 26.56 23.72 4.92
CA SER A 109 27.50 24.16 5.94
C SER A 109 28.62 24.96 5.27
N THR A 110 28.71 26.23 5.64
CA THR A 110 29.93 27.06 5.81
C THR A 110 30.86 27.27 4.62
N GLY A 111 31.07 28.55 4.25
CA GLY A 111 32.30 28.94 3.56
C GLY A 111 32.38 30.34 2.95
N ARG A 112 32.38 31.39 3.77
CA ARG A 112 33.38 32.51 3.84
C ARG A 112 32.79 33.73 4.52
#